data_AF-A0A2W6P8Z1-F1
#
_entry.id   AF-A0A2W6P8Z1-F1
#
_cell.length_a   1.000
_cell.length_b   1.000
_cell.length_c   1.000
_cell.angle_alpha   90.00
_cell.angle_beta   90.00
_cell.angle_gamma   90.00
#
_symmetry.space_group_name_H-M   'P 1'
#
loop_
_entity.id
_entity.type
_entity.pdbx_description
1 polymer ?
#
loop_
_entity_poly.entity_id
_entity_poly.type
_entity_poly.pdbx_seq_one_letter_code
_entity_poly.pdbx_strand_id
1 'polypeptide(L)'
;MCVMDTRERALIRQSGLPEIILSAKYPVCVRTESGKFIDSNSVFLHLIKCQNSDSEIWFSGIDIDTQILFHTAEVDAFSSSNGVSIINGVILNDVSWDVVVESTEVNNLNLFVWRFFERYVVSSFFIKGKEFSCEPDKYRFNKIIPYLLGYSHEYSSQRMDISVDQSKKIFMNFKKHYGFSGRDEWLRYAIISDVLFYLYQYFASNINSLHCKEM
;
A
#
# COMPACT_ATOMS: atom_id res chain seq x y z
N MET A 1 16.35 -19.62 -16.29
CA MET A 1 15.46 -18.51 -16.71
C MET A 1 14.33 -19.10 -17.56
N CYS A 2 13.12 -19.15 -17.02
CA CYS A 2 11.97 -19.79 -17.68
C CYS A 2 11.05 -18.73 -18.29
N VAL A 3 10.56 -18.98 -19.50
CA VAL A 3 9.78 -18.06 -20.37
C VAL A 3 8.52 -17.47 -19.70
N MET A 4 8.04 -18.04 -18.59
CA MET A 4 6.94 -17.51 -17.77
C MET A 4 7.25 -16.15 -17.12
N ASP A 5 8.49 -15.93 -16.68
CA ASP A 5 8.93 -14.73 -15.94
C ASP A 5 8.82 -13.44 -16.78
N THR A 6 9.03 -13.55 -18.10
CA THR A 6 8.96 -12.39 -19.01
C THR A 6 7.52 -11.96 -19.30
N ARG A 7 6.58 -12.91 -19.34
CA ARG A 7 5.17 -12.65 -19.67
C ARG A 7 4.42 -12.01 -18.50
N GLU A 8 4.65 -12.48 -17.28
CA GLU A 8 4.07 -11.91 -16.06
C GLU A 8 4.56 -10.48 -15.83
N ARG A 9 5.88 -10.24 -15.98
CA ARG A 9 6.45 -8.88 -15.91
C ARG A 9 5.88 -7.93 -16.97
N ALA A 10 5.64 -8.42 -18.19
CA ALA A 10 5.05 -7.61 -19.26
C ALA A 10 3.59 -7.23 -18.96
N LEU A 11 2.81 -8.14 -18.36
CA LEU A 11 1.42 -7.89 -17.96
C LEU A 11 1.32 -6.86 -16.83
N ILE A 12 2.26 -6.89 -15.88
CA ILE A 12 2.38 -5.90 -14.80
C ILE A 12 2.77 -4.53 -15.38
N ARG A 13 3.66 -4.49 -16.37
CA ARG A 13 4.02 -3.24 -17.06
C ARG A 13 2.86 -2.55 -17.77
N GLN A 14 1.83 -3.29 -18.15
CA GLN A 14 0.63 -2.75 -18.80
C GLN A 14 -0.43 -2.25 -17.81
N SER A 15 -0.33 -2.57 -16.52
CA SER A 15 -1.35 -2.19 -15.52
C SER A 15 -1.14 -0.82 -14.88
N GLY A 16 -0.07 -0.09 -15.23
CA GLY A 16 0.29 1.19 -14.62
C GLY A 16 0.88 1.08 -13.20
N LEU A 17 0.80 -0.10 -12.58
CA LEU A 17 1.41 -0.45 -11.29
C LEU A 17 2.93 -0.15 -11.23
N PRO A 18 3.75 -0.44 -12.26
CA PRO A 18 5.20 -0.21 -12.17
C PRO A 18 5.60 1.26 -12.11
N GLU A 19 4.86 2.19 -12.71
CA GLU A 19 5.22 3.61 -12.67
C GLU A 19 5.05 4.19 -11.25
N ILE A 20 4.04 3.70 -10.53
CA ILE A 20 3.78 4.03 -9.12
C ILE A 20 4.81 3.37 -8.18
N ILE A 21 5.23 2.14 -8.49
CA ILE A 21 6.24 1.40 -7.71
C ILE A 21 7.63 2.00 -7.89
N LEU A 22 8.03 2.33 -9.12
CA LEU A 22 9.36 2.85 -9.44
C LEU A 22 9.58 4.27 -8.92
N SER A 23 8.52 5.08 -8.78
CA SER A 23 8.60 6.46 -8.29
C SER A 23 8.50 6.60 -6.77
N ALA A 24 8.22 5.51 -6.04
CA ALA A 24 8.12 5.53 -4.59
C ALA A 24 9.47 5.81 -3.92
N LYS A 25 9.47 6.72 -2.92
CA LYS A 25 10.68 7.03 -2.13
C LYS A 25 11.07 5.94 -1.14
N TYR A 26 10.15 5.03 -0.84
CA TYR A 26 10.30 3.96 0.13
C TYR A 26 10.49 2.61 -0.58
N PRO A 27 11.06 1.59 0.08
CA PRO A 27 11.22 0.27 -0.52
C PRO A 27 9.89 -0.36 -0.94
N VAL A 28 9.85 -0.88 -2.17
CA VAL A 28 8.69 -1.62 -2.69
C VAL A 28 9.15 -2.85 -3.47
N CYS A 29 8.48 -3.98 -3.26
CA CYS A 29 8.60 -5.17 -4.09
C CYS A 29 7.25 -5.78 -4.42
N VAL A 30 7.22 -6.59 -5.47
CA VAL A 30 6.03 -7.33 -5.93
C VAL A 30 6.32 -8.81 -5.94
N ARG A 31 5.37 -9.59 -5.44
CA ARG A 31 5.43 -11.05 -5.41
C ARG A 31 4.18 -11.67 -6.03
N THR A 32 4.32 -12.88 -6.54
CA THR A 32 3.21 -13.70 -7.04
C THR A 32 2.57 -14.48 -5.90
N GLU A 33 1.38 -15.05 -6.15
CA GLU A 33 0.76 -16.05 -5.26
C GLU A 33 1.61 -17.29 -5.01
N SER A 34 2.55 -17.62 -5.91
CA SER A 34 3.53 -18.70 -5.72
C SER A 34 4.73 -18.30 -4.86
N GLY A 35 4.74 -17.06 -4.34
CA GLY A 35 5.78 -16.55 -3.47
C GLY A 35 7.07 -16.15 -4.20
N LYS A 36 7.01 -15.84 -5.50
CA LYS A 36 8.19 -15.40 -6.25
C LYS A 36 8.25 -13.89 -6.39
N PHE A 37 9.44 -13.30 -6.24
CA PHE A 37 9.64 -11.89 -6.56
C PHE A 37 9.70 -11.65 -8.06
N ILE A 38 8.95 -10.66 -8.54
CA ILE A 38 8.84 -10.35 -9.98
C ILE A 38 9.23 -8.92 -10.33
N ASP A 39 9.12 -7.99 -9.37
CA ASP A 39 9.57 -6.62 -9.55
C ASP A 39 9.91 -5.97 -8.21
N SER A 40 10.72 -4.91 -8.24
CA SER A 40 11.06 -4.09 -7.08
C SER A 40 11.66 -2.76 -7.52
N ASN A 41 11.50 -1.71 -6.71
CA ASN A 41 12.17 -0.44 -6.97
C ASN A 41 13.64 -0.47 -6.50
N SER A 42 14.42 0.53 -6.92
CA SER A 42 15.84 0.65 -6.53
C SER A 42 16.01 0.80 -5.02
N VAL A 43 15.08 1.48 -4.34
CA VAL A 43 15.13 1.69 -2.89
C VAL A 43 15.08 0.36 -2.13
N PHE A 44 14.28 -0.61 -2.59
CA PHE A 44 14.26 -1.97 -2.04
C PHE A 44 15.60 -2.69 -2.19
N LEU A 45 16.24 -2.57 -3.36
CA LEU A 45 17.57 -3.12 -3.57
C LEU A 45 18.61 -2.49 -2.62
N HIS A 46 18.53 -1.19 -2.39
CA HIS A 46 19.51 -0.46 -1.57
C HIS A 46 19.31 -0.67 -0.07
N LEU A 47 18.08 -0.57 0.44
CA LEU A 47 17.80 -0.53 1.88
C LEU A 47 17.38 -1.88 2.47
N ILE A 48 16.72 -2.74 1.68
CA ILE A 48 16.19 -4.01 2.19
C ILE A 48 17.09 -5.18 1.79
N LYS A 49 17.51 -5.25 0.52
CA LYS A 49 18.36 -6.33 0.02
C LYS A 49 19.86 -6.10 0.25
N CYS A 50 20.28 -4.91 0.68
CA CYS A 50 21.67 -4.51 0.84
C CYS A 50 22.57 -4.87 -0.37
N GLN A 51 22.16 -4.51 -1.60
CA GLN A 51 22.84 -4.85 -2.86
C GLN A 51 22.83 -6.33 -3.28
N ASN A 52 22.14 -7.22 -2.56
CA ASN A 52 21.88 -8.56 -3.09
C ASN A 52 20.98 -8.44 -4.33
N SER A 53 21.47 -8.85 -5.50
CA SER A 53 20.69 -8.77 -6.74
C SER A 53 19.59 -9.82 -6.80
N ASP A 54 19.70 -10.93 -6.07
CA ASP A 54 18.73 -12.02 -6.05
C ASP A 54 17.78 -11.89 -4.85
N SER A 55 16.49 -11.72 -5.13
CA SER A 55 15.48 -11.55 -4.09
C SER A 55 15.13 -12.85 -3.36
N GLU A 56 15.26 -14.00 -4.02
CA GLU A 56 14.98 -15.30 -3.41
C GLU A 56 16.10 -15.70 -2.45
N ILE A 57 17.36 -15.43 -2.83
CA ILE A 57 18.52 -15.66 -1.95
C ILE A 57 18.44 -14.73 -0.74
N TRP A 58 18.07 -13.46 -0.94
CA TRP A 58 17.87 -12.54 0.19
C TRP A 58 16.77 -13.03 1.14
N PHE A 59 15.59 -13.37 0.61
CA PHE A 59 14.45 -13.74 1.43
C PHE A 59 14.64 -15.09 2.13
N SER A 60 15.37 -16.03 1.55
CA SER A 60 15.74 -17.27 2.25
C SER A 60 16.78 -17.06 3.35
N GLY A 61 17.52 -15.94 3.32
CA GLY A 61 18.55 -15.59 4.29
C GLY A 61 18.06 -14.81 5.51
N ILE A 62 16.82 -14.30 5.51
CA ILE A 62 16.19 -13.70 6.70
C ILE A 62 15.74 -14.79 7.68
N ASP A 63 15.53 -14.43 8.95
CA ASP A 63 15.12 -15.40 9.96
C ASP A 63 13.74 -16.02 9.64
N ILE A 64 13.54 -17.27 10.07
CA ILE A 64 12.36 -18.05 9.70
C ILE A 64 11.06 -17.45 10.25
N ASP A 65 11.11 -16.85 11.44
CA ASP A 65 9.93 -16.24 12.07
C ASP A 65 9.48 -15.01 11.26
N THR A 66 10.42 -14.20 10.79
CA THR A 66 10.17 -13.09 9.88
C THR A 66 9.64 -13.57 8.52
N GLN A 67 10.17 -14.65 7.95
CA GLN A 67 9.63 -15.22 6.70
C GLN A 67 8.17 -15.66 6.87
N ILE A 68 7.86 -16.36 7.97
CA ILE A 68 6.50 -16.78 8.31
C ILE A 68 5.60 -15.54 8.45
N LEU A 69 6.06 -14.51 9.15
CA LEU A 69 5.33 -13.26 9.33
C LEU A 69 4.96 -12.59 7.99
N PHE A 70 5.89 -12.54 7.04
CA PHE A 70 5.62 -12.03 5.69
C PHE A 70 4.59 -12.87 4.93
N HIS A 71 4.71 -14.20 4.98
CA HIS A 71 3.75 -15.09 4.31
C HIS A 71 2.36 -15.04 4.95
N THR A 72 2.27 -14.97 6.28
CA THR A 72 1.00 -14.76 6.98
C THR A 72 0.35 -13.45 6.54
N ALA A 73 1.13 -12.37 6.40
CA ALA A 73 0.58 -11.11 5.91
C ALA A 73 0.09 -11.17 4.46
N GLU A 74 0.73 -11.95 3.57
CA GLU A 74 0.22 -12.21 2.21
C GLU A 74 -1.14 -12.93 2.25
N VAL A 75 -1.24 -14.00 3.04
CA VAL A 75 -2.48 -14.76 3.20
C VAL A 75 -3.59 -13.91 3.83
N ASP A 76 -3.26 -13.11 4.85
CA ASP A 76 -4.19 -12.19 5.49
C ASP A 76 -4.66 -11.12 4.51
N ALA A 77 -3.74 -10.50 3.76
CA ALA A 77 -4.10 -9.51 2.75
C ALA A 77 -5.02 -10.12 1.69
N PHE A 78 -4.71 -11.32 1.19
CA PHE A 78 -5.54 -12.02 0.22
C PHE A 78 -6.95 -12.35 0.75
N SER A 79 -7.03 -12.80 2.00
CA SER A 79 -8.29 -13.21 2.63
C SER A 79 -9.10 -12.04 3.15
N SER A 80 -8.45 -10.89 3.37
CA SER A 80 -9.07 -9.69 3.91
C SER A 80 -10.01 -9.04 2.89
N SER A 81 -11.11 -8.49 3.39
CA SER A 81 -12.08 -7.77 2.55
C SER A 81 -11.53 -6.45 2.01
N ASN A 82 -10.40 -5.93 2.51
CA ASN A 82 -9.75 -4.72 1.99
C ASN A 82 -8.51 -5.01 1.15
N GLY A 83 -8.08 -6.27 1.05
CA GLY A 83 -6.86 -6.60 0.32
C GLY A 83 -5.59 -6.11 1.01
N VAL A 84 -5.60 -5.79 2.32
CA VAL A 84 -4.44 -5.17 2.99
C VAL A 84 -4.15 -5.82 4.34
N SER A 85 -2.89 -6.17 4.57
CA SER A 85 -2.34 -6.54 5.88
C SER A 85 -1.17 -5.63 6.24
N ILE A 86 -0.95 -5.42 7.54
CA ILE A 86 0.14 -4.56 8.06
C ILE A 86 0.96 -5.33 9.09
N ILE A 87 2.24 -5.50 8.79
CA ILE A 87 3.24 -5.99 9.73
C ILE A 87 3.85 -4.77 10.42
N ASN A 88 3.91 -4.78 11.76
CA ASN A 88 4.47 -3.65 12.51
C ASN A 88 5.81 -4.02 13.13
N GLY A 89 6.83 -3.18 12.94
CA GLY A 89 8.09 -3.23 13.65
C GLY A 89 9.02 -4.39 13.31
N VAL A 90 8.97 -4.92 12.08
CA VAL A 90 9.94 -5.94 11.64
C VAL A 90 11.34 -5.31 11.54
N ILE A 91 12.37 -5.98 12.05
CA ILE A 91 13.73 -5.47 12.03
C ILE A 91 14.47 -6.10 10.83
N LEU A 92 14.89 -5.28 9.88
CA LEU A 92 15.69 -5.68 8.73
C LEU A 92 16.86 -4.71 8.58
N ASN A 93 18.08 -5.26 8.50
CA ASN A 93 19.33 -4.49 8.39
C ASN A 93 19.46 -3.42 9.50
N ASP A 94 19.19 -3.81 10.75
CA ASP A 94 19.22 -2.96 11.95
C ASP A 94 18.23 -1.77 11.95
N VAL A 95 17.28 -1.76 11.01
CA VAL A 95 16.22 -0.74 10.91
C VAL A 95 14.86 -1.38 11.20
N SER A 96 14.01 -0.67 11.93
CA SER A 96 12.63 -1.10 12.20
C SER A 96 11.70 -0.60 11.10
N TRP A 97 10.94 -1.52 10.51
CA TRP A 97 10.02 -1.26 9.41
C TRP A 97 8.59 -1.64 9.78
N ASP A 98 7.64 -0.81 9.37
CA ASP A 98 6.25 -1.21 9.24
C ASP A 98 5.99 -1.55 7.76
N VAL A 99 5.46 -2.74 7.49
CA VAL A 99 5.27 -3.23 6.12
C VAL A 99 3.79 -3.35 5.81
N VAL A 100 3.37 -2.67 4.76
CA VAL A 100 2.03 -2.84 4.17
C VAL A 100 2.12 -3.90 3.07
N VAL A 101 1.28 -4.92 3.16
CA VAL A 101 1.12 -5.97 2.15
C VAL A 101 -0.26 -5.81 1.52
N GLU A 102 -0.28 -5.46 0.23
CA GLU A 102 -1.51 -5.31 -0.56
C GLU A 102 -1.70 -6.51 -1.49
N SER A 103 -2.88 -7.10 -1.50
CA SER A 103 -3.34 -8.04 -2.52
C SER A 103 -3.98 -7.28 -3.67
N THR A 104 -3.55 -7.58 -4.89
CA THR A 104 -4.14 -7.02 -6.12
C THR A 104 -4.23 -8.08 -7.20
N GLU A 105 -5.31 -8.03 -7.98
CA GLU A 105 -5.48 -8.89 -9.16
C GLU A 105 -5.14 -8.09 -10.41
N VAL A 106 -4.24 -8.62 -11.24
CA VAL A 106 -3.88 -8.04 -12.54
C VAL A 106 -3.97 -9.14 -13.59
N ASN A 107 -4.90 -9.01 -14.54
CA ASN A 107 -5.11 -9.99 -15.61
C ASN A 107 -5.29 -11.44 -15.09
N ASN A 108 -6.12 -11.62 -14.05
CA ASN A 108 -6.39 -12.89 -13.37
C ASN A 108 -5.18 -13.50 -12.64
N LEU A 109 -4.14 -12.70 -12.37
CA LEU A 109 -3.02 -13.10 -11.53
C LEU A 109 -3.10 -12.33 -10.20
N ASN A 110 -3.07 -13.07 -9.09
CA ASN A 110 -2.97 -12.49 -7.76
C ASN A 110 -1.52 -12.12 -7.47
N LEU A 111 -1.33 -10.86 -7.10
CA LEU A 111 -0.04 -10.28 -6.80
C LEU A 111 -0.08 -9.65 -5.40
N PHE A 112 1.06 -9.70 -4.74
CA PHE A 112 1.29 -9.03 -3.46
C PHE A 112 2.27 -7.88 -3.66
N VAL A 113 1.85 -6.67 -3.28
CA VAL A 113 2.72 -5.48 -3.26
C VAL A 113 3.11 -5.21 -1.84
N TRP A 114 4.41 -5.29 -1.54
CA TRP A 114 4.95 -4.99 -0.22
C TRP A 114 5.56 -3.60 -0.24
N ARG A 115 5.20 -2.78 0.75
CA ARG A 115 5.72 -1.42 0.93
C ARG A 115 6.28 -1.27 2.33
N PHE A 116 7.54 -0.90 2.41
CA PHE A 116 8.24 -0.80 3.69
C PHE A 116 8.31 0.67 4.09
N PHE A 117 7.77 1.00 5.24
CA PHE A 117 7.86 2.33 5.82
C PHE A 117 8.77 2.25 7.03
N GLU A 118 9.85 3.02 7.03
CA GLU A 118 10.72 3.09 8.19
C GLU A 118 9.91 3.63 9.37
N ARG A 119 10.00 2.94 10.51
CA ARG A 119 9.16 3.23 11.66
C ARG A 119 9.67 4.46 12.39
N TYR A 120 9.20 5.62 11.95
CA TYR A 120 9.31 6.88 12.69
C TYR A 120 8.02 7.09 13.48
N VAL A 121 8.14 7.24 14.81
CA VAL A 121 7.01 7.60 15.66
C VAL A 121 6.62 9.04 15.36
N VAL A 122 5.73 9.27 14.39
CA VAL A 122 5.10 10.57 14.18
C VAL A 122 3.61 10.41 14.48
N SER A 123 3.13 11.18 15.46
CA SER A 123 1.74 11.17 15.92
C SER A 123 0.77 11.85 14.95
N SER A 124 1.29 12.58 13.97
CA SER A 124 0.53 13.29 12.95
C SER A 124 1.30 13.38 11.63
N PHE A 125 0.57 13.50 10.52
CA PHE A 125 1.16 13.80 9.22
C PHE A 125 0.52 15.02 8.61
N PHE A 126 1.28 15.74 7.79
CA PHE A 126 0.85 16.99 7.18
C PHE A 126 0.68 16.83 5.67
N ILE A 127 -0.41 17.36 5.13
CA ILE A 127 -0.66 17.49 3.69
C ILE A 127 -0.53 18.96 3.32
N LYS A 128 0.51 19.33 2.57
CA LYS A 128 0.84 20.73 2.21
C LYS A 128 0.78 21.68 3.43
N GLY A 129 1.39 21.28 4.53
CA GLY A 129 1.46 22.07 5.77
C GLY A 129 0.18 22.09 6.62
N LYS A 130 -0.88 21.39 6.20
CA LYS A 130 -2.11 21.21 7.00
C LYS A 130 -2.08 19.85 7.67
N GLU A 131 -2.28 19.85 8.98
CA GLU A 131 -2.26 18.62 9.76
C GLU A 131 -3.45 17.73 9.39
N PHE A 132 -3.16 16.50 8.96
CA PHE A 132 -4.13 15.43 8.83
C PHE A 132 -4.09 14.62 10.14
N SER A 133 -4.34 15.27 11.27
CA SER A 133 -4.41 14.59 12.56
C SER A 133 -5.76 14.83 13.24
N CYS A 134 -6.36 13.70 13.58
CA CYS A 134 -7.45 13.40 14.50
C CYS A 134 -8.71 14.28 14.57
N GLU A 135 -9.84 13.57 14.45
CA GLU A 135 -11.24 13.97 14.58
C GLU A 135 -11.87 14.58 13.29
N PRO A 136 -11.78 15.89 12.95
CA PRO A 136 -12.67 16.45 11.93
C PRO A 136 -12.41 15.92 10.52
N ASP A 137 -11.16 15.95 10.06
CA ASP A 137 -10.81 15.54 8.70
C ASP A 137 -10.82 14.01 8.55
N LYS A 138 -10.55 13.28 9.63
CA LYS A 138 -10.74 11.83 9.71
C LYS A 138 -12.19 11.47 9.41
N TYR A 139 -13.18 12.08 10.08
CA TYR A 139 -14.60 11.83 9.78
C TYR A 139 -15.02 12.37 8.41
N ARG A 140 -14.40 13.46 7.96
CA ARG A 140 -14.77 14.13 6.72
C ARG A 140 -14.34 13.36 5.47
N PHE A 141 -13.17 12.71 5.51
CA PHE A 141 -12.55 12.09 4.34
C PHE A 141 -12.32 10.58 4.49
N ASN A 142 -12.64 9.95 5.62
CA ASN A 142 -12.44 8.49 5.78
C ASN A 142 -13.12 7.67 4.68
N LYS A 143 -14.32 8.07 4.25
CA LYS A 143 -15.10 7.35 3.25
C LYS A 143 -14.49 7.35 1.85
N ILE A 144 -13.40 8.09 1.63
CA ILE A 144 -12.65 8.09 0.36
C ILE A 144 -11.21 7.63 0.55
N ILE A 145 -10.83 7.05 1.71
CA ILE A 145 -9.46 6.55 1.92
C ILE A 145 -9.01 5.60 0.80
N PRO A 146 -9.81 4.60 0.36
CA PRO A 146 -9.38 3.76 -0.76
C PRO A 146 -9.11 4.58 -2.03
N TYR A 147 -9.92 5.60 -2.30
CA TYR A 147 -9.71 6.48 -3.45
C TYR A 147 -8.40 7.26 -3.34
N LEU A 148 -8.09 7.75 -2.13
CA LEU A 148 -6.84 8.45 -1.82
C LEU A 148 -5.62 7.53 -1.90
N LEU A 149 -5.79 6.23 -1.68
CA LEU A 149 -4.75 5.20 -1.88
C LEU A 149 -4.56 4.81 -3.36
N GLY A 150 -5.42 5.29 -4.27
CA GLY A 150 -5.29 5.01 -5.71
C GLY A 150 -6.32 4.04 -6.28
N TYR A 151 -7.32 3.60 -5.50
CA TYR A 151 -8.45 2.83 -6.03
C TYR A 151 -9.49 3.69 -6.75
N SER A 152 -10.31 3.09 -7.60
CA SER A 152 -11.36 3.81 -8.34
C SER A 152 -12.48 4.30 -7.42
N HIS A 153 -13.31 5.23 -7.91
CA HIS A 153 -14.48 5.66 -7.14
C HIS A 153 -15.46 4.51 -6.96
N GLU A 154 -15.61 3.64 -7.95
CA GLU A 154 -16.47 2.46 -7.91
C GLU A 154 -16.04 1.52 -6.78
N TYR A 155 -14.76 1.13 -6.76
CA TYR A 155 -14.19 0.28 -5.72
C TYR A 155 -14.34 0.92 -4.34
N SER A 156 -13.97 2.20 -4.22
CA SER A 156 -14.03 2.93 -2.95
C SER A 156 -15.46 3.05 -2.42
N SER A 157 -16.43 3.27 -3.31
CA SER A 157 -17.83 3.47 -2.96
C SER A 157 -18.47 2.17 -2.48
N GLN A 158 -18.23 1.07 -3.20
CA GLN A 158 -18.62 -0.26 -2.75
C GLN A 158 -18.00 -0.60 -1.39
N ARG A 159 -16.72 -0.27 -1.20
CA ARG A 159 -15.99 -0.66 0.00
C ARG A 159 -16.37 0.13 1.26
N MET A 160 -16.75 1.39 1.09
CA MET A 160 -17.03 2.34 2.17
C MET A 160 -18.54 2.59 2.38
N ASP A 161 -19.40 1.81 1.72
CA ASP A 161 -20.85 1.91 1.75
C ASP A 161 -21.36 3.34 1.50
N ILE A 162 -20.96 3.90 0.36
CA ILE A 162 -21.42 5.20 -0.15
C ILE A 162 -21.71 5.11 -1.64
N SER A 163 -22.42 6.10 -2.19
CA SER A 163 -22.57 6.22 -3.64
C SER A 163 -21.31 6.78 -4.30
N VAL A 164 -21.13 6.46 -5.59
CA VAL A 164 -20.06 7.04 -6.42
C VAL A 164 -20.09 8.56 -6.43
N ASP A 165 -21.28 9.16 -6.46
CA ASP A 165 -21.43 10.63 -6.43
C ASP A 165 -21.04 11.23 -5.07
N GLN A 166 -21.34 10.55 -3.97
CA GLN A 166 -20.83 10.93 -2.64
C GLN A 166 -19.31 10.87 -2.62
N SER A 167 -18.70 9.81 -3.13
CA SER A 167 -17.25 9.65 -3.22
C SER A 167 -16.59 10.79 -4.01
N LYS A 168 -17.13 11.11 -5.19
CA LYS A 168 -16.70 12.26 -6.02
C LYS A 168 -16.83 13.59 -5.28
N LYS A 169 -17.95 13.84 -4.61
CA LYS A 169 -18.20 15.08 -3.86
C LYS A 169 -17.23 15.23 -2.67
N ILE A 170 -16.97 14.15 -1.94
CA ILE A 170 -16.00 14.16 -0.84
C ILE A 170 -14.60 14.44 -1.39
N PHE A 171 -14.20 13.82 -2.50
CA PHE A 171 -12.91 14.10 -3.14
C PHE A 171 -12.80 15.55 -3.65
N MET A 172 -13.87 16.12 -4.20
CA MET A 172 -13.88 17.55 -4.57
C MET A 172 -13.65 18.48 -3.38
N ASN A 173 -14.19 18.13 -2.21
CA ASN A 173 -13.93 18.87 -0.97
C ASN A 173 -12.49 18.68 -0.49
N PHE A 174 -11.96 17.45 -0.56
CA PHE A 174 -10.59 17.13 -0.21
C PHE A 174 -9.59 17.95 -1.04
N LYS A 175 -9.72 17.91 -2.37
CA LYS A 175 -8.81 18.64 -3.28
C LYS A 175 -8.86 20.15 -3.05
N LYS A 176 -10.05 20.71 -2.78
CA LYS A 176 -10.21 22.13 -2.45
C LYS A 176 -9.59 22.47 -1.09
N HIS A 177 -9.77 21.59 -0.11
CA HIS A 177 -9.24 21.79 1.24
C HIS A 177 -7.71 21.81 1.25
N TYR A 178 -7.06 20.85 0.59
CA TYR A 178 -5.61 20.73 0.57
C TYR A 178 -4.91 21.42 -0.61
N GLY A 179 -5.68 21.98 -1.56
CA GLY A 179 -5.12 22.72 -2.69
C GLY A 179 -4.47 21.81 -3.73
N PHE A 180 -5.13 20.71 -4.09
CA PHE A 180 -4.77 19.86 -5.23
C PHE A 180 -5.66 20.18 -6.44
N SER A 181 -5.06 20.20 -7.63
CA SER A 181 -5.75 20.34 -8.92
C SER A 181 -6.56 19.10 -9.28
N GLY A 182 -6.06 17.92 -8.91
CA GLY A 182 -6.69 16.65 -9.24
C GLY A 182 -6.04 15.44 -8.54
N ARG A 183 -6.50 14.26 -8.94
CA ARG A 183 -6.08 12.97 -8.36
C ARG A 183 -4.60 12.69 -8.59
N ASP A 184 -4.11 12.93 -9.80
CA ASP A 184 -2.73 12.60 -10.15
C ASP A 184 -1.72 13.45 -9.37
N GLU A 185 -2.02 14.74 -9.15
CA GLU A 185 -1.20 15.59 -8.28
C GLU A 185 -1.19 15.08 -6.84
N TRP A 186 -2.37 14.68 -6.33
CA TRP A 186 -2.48 14.07 -5.01
C TRP A 186 -1.65 12.78 -4.90
N LEU A 187 -1.79 11.84 -5.84
CA LEU A 187 -1.09 10.56 -5.79
C LEU A 187 0.43 10.76 -5.87
N ARG A 188 0.90 11.67 -6.73
CA ARG A 188 2.33 12.03 -6.78
C ARG A 188 2.82 12.56 -5.44
N TYR A 189 2.06 13.47 -4.81
CA TYR A 189 2.39 13.98 -3.47
C TYR A 189 2.42 12.84 -2.44
N ALA A 190 1.42 11.96 -2.45
CA ALA A 190 1.29 10.87 -1.50
C ALA A 190 2.47 9.87 -1.61
N ILE A 191 2.90 9.53 -2.84
CA ILE A 191 4.00 8.60 -3.13
C ILE A 191 5.36 9.12 -2.65
N ILE A 192 5.60 10.44 -2.75
CA ILE A 192 6.87 11.06 -2.33
C ILE A 192 6.86 11.55 -0.87
N SER A 193 5.73 11.41 -0.17
CA SER A 193 5.58 11.76 1.25
C SER A 193 5.29 10.50 2.08
N ASP A 194 5.23 10.64 3.41
CA ASP A 194 4.94 9.50 4.31
C ASP A 194 3.44 9.29 4.54
N VAL A 195 2.60 10.03 3.81
CA VAL A 195 1.15 10.06 4.00
C VAL A 195 0.48 8.73 3.72
N LEU A 196 1.00 7.95 2.77
CA LEU A 196 0.41 6.67 2.37
C LEU A 196 0.35 5.68 3.54
N PHE A 197 1.40 5.59 4.35
CA PHE A 197 1.41 4.67 5.49
C PHE A 197 0.25 4.93 6.45
N TYR A 198 0.04 6.18 6.82
CA TYR A 198 -1.05 6.56 7.71
C TYR A 198 -2.42 6.27 7.09
N LEU A 199 -2.59 6.49 5.79
CA LEU A 199 -3.82 6.13 5.09
C LEU A 199 -4.08 4.63 5.11
N TYR A 200 -3.05 3.79 4.96
CA TYR A 200 -3.16 2.34 5.13
C TYR A 200 -3.55 1.95 6.56
N GLN A 201 -2.93 2.56 7.57
CA GLN A 201 -3.31 2.33 8.97
C GLN A 201 -4.80 2.66 9.22
N TYR A 202 -5.29 3.77 8.67
CA TYR A 202 -6.71 4.11 8.76
C TYR A 202 -7.60 3.16 7.98
N PHE A 203 -7.17 2.71 6.81
CA PHE A 203 -7.95 1.76 6.01
C PHE A 203 -8.09 0.43 6.74
N ALA A 204 -6.98 -0.10 7.28
CA ALA A 204 -6.96 -1.34 8.05
C ALA A 204 -7.80 -1.24 9.33
N SER A 205 -7.76 -0.11 10.05
CA SER A 205 -8.47 0.06 11.33
C SER A 205 -9.97 0.35 11.21
N ASN A 206 -10.42 1.11 10.21
CA ASN A 206 -11.83 1.52 10.10
C ASN A 206 -12.79 0.35 9.79
N ILE A 207 -12.31 -0.73 9.15
CA ILE A 207 -13.15 -1.88 8.79
C ILE A 207 -13.45 -2.77 10.00
N ASN A 208 -12.48 -2.92 10.91
CA ASN A 208 -12.71 -3.65 12.16
C ASN A 208 -13.82 -2.99 13.00
N SER A 209 -13.99 -1.68 12.91
CA SER A 209 -15.06 -0.94 13.60
C SER A 209 -16.44 -1.02 12.92
N LEU A 210 -16.49 -1.33 11.62
CA LEU A 210 -17.75 -1.53 10.88
C LEU A 210 -18.33 -2.91 11.12
N HIS A 211 -17.49 -3.95 11.27
CA HIS A 211 -17.96 -5.30 11.61
C HIS A 211 -18.41 -5.47 13.07
N CYS A 212 -17.92 -4.67 14.01
CA CYS A 212 -18.39 -4.70 15.41
C CYS A 212 -19.79 -4.08 15.62
N LYS A 213 -20.44 -3.55 14.58
CA LYS A 213 -21.82 -3.02 14.68
C LYS A 213 -22.90 -4.01 14.24
N GLU A 214 -22.52 -5.23 13.86
CA GLU A 214 -23.44 -6.30 13.45
C GLU A 214 -23.44 -7.53 14.38
N MET A 215 -23.04 -7.35 15.64
CA MET A 215 -23.30 -8.31 16.73
C MET A 215 -24.04 -7.61 17.86
#